data_AF-A0A2R8Y415-F1
#
_entry.id   AF-A0A2R8Y415-F1
#
_cell.length_a   1.000
_cell.length_b   1.000
_cell.length_c   1.000
_cell.angle_alpha   90.00
_cell.angle_beta   90.00
_cell.angle_gamma   90.00
#
_symmetry.space_group_name_H-M   'P 1'
#
loop_
_entity.id
_entity.type
_entity.pdbx_description
1 polymer ?
#
loop_
_entity_poly.entity_id
_entity_poly.type
_entity_poly.pdbx_seq_one_letter_code
_entity_poly.pdbx_strand_id
1 'polypeptide(L)'
;MMSASRLAGTLIPAMAFLSCVRPESWEPCVEVVPNITYQCMELNFYKIPDNLPFSTKNLDLSFNPLRHLGSYSFFSFPELQVLDLSRCHCYSFTCSFCKSL
;
A
#
# COMPACT_ATOMS: atom_id res chain seq x y z
N MET A 1 64.61 9.90 -24.41
CA MET A 1 64.85 8.50 -23.99
C MET A 1 64.11 8.28 -22.68
N MET A 2 63.40 7.12 -22.55
CA MET A 2 62.76 6.56 -21.34
C MET A 2 61.46 7.27 -20.90
N SER A 3 60.23 6.79 -21.15
CA SER A 3 59.52 5.53 -20.80
C SER A 3 58.84 5.57 -19.41
N ALA A 4 57.62 5.02 -19.36
CA ALA A 4 56.79 4.68 -18.19
C ALA A 4 56.08 5.89 -17.52
N SER A 5 54.77 5.93 -17.26
CA SER A 5 53.73 4.90 -17.16
C SER A 5 52.35 5.54 -17.39
N ARG A 6 51.42 4.77 -17.95
CA ARG A 6 50.01 5.16 -18.09
C ARG A 6 49.37 5.27 -16.71
N LEU A 7 49.14 6.48 -16.21
CA LEU A 7 48.12 6.71 -15.19
C LEU A 7 46.81 7.00 -15.90
N ALA A 8 46.15 5.92 -16.32
CA ALA A 8 44.75 5.93 -16.69
C ALA A 8 43.92 6.17 -15.41
N GLY A 9 43.95 7.40 -14.90
CA GLY A 9 43.01 7.87 -13.89
C GLY A 9 41.72 8.21 -14.61
N THR A 10 40.94 7.20 -14.97
CA THR A 10 39.56 7.41 -15.41
C THR A 10 38.83 8.08 -14.26
N LEU A 11 38.54 9.37 -14.40
CA LEU A 11 37.56 10.06 -13.57
C LEU A 11 36.27 9.26 -13.71
N ILE A 12 35.94 8.47 -12.70
CA ILE A 12 34.66 7.77 -12.61
C ILE A 12 33.63 8.90 -12.66
N PRO A 13 32.79 9.01 -13.72
CA PRO A 13 31.65 9.89 -13.66
C PRO A 13 30.83 9.34 -12.51
N ALA A 14 30.75 10.08 -11.40
CA ALA A 14 29.89 9.72 -10.28
C ALA A 14 28.52 9.44 -10.87
N MET A 15 28.13 8.17 -10.78
CA MET A 15 27.04 7.60 -11.53
C MET A 15 25.80 8.48 -11.40
N ALA A 16 25.31 8.96 -12.55
CA ALA A 16 23.97 9.49 -12.67
C ALA A 16 22.98 8.34 -12.46
N PHE A 17 22.71 8.00 -11.20
CA PHE A 17 21.57 7.21 -10.78
C PHE A 17 20.74 8.02 -9.79
N LEU A 18 20.25 9.17 -10.24
CA LEU A 18 18.93 9.64 -9.83
C LEU A 18 17.87 8.80 -10.57
N SER A 19 18.02 7.47 -10.52
CA SER A 19 16.99 6.52 -10.93
C SER A 19 15.90 6.65 -9.87
N CYS A 20 14.90 7.46 -10.19
CA CYS A 20 13.65 7.69 -9.46
C CYS A 20 13.71 7.18 -8.02
N VAL A 21 14.15 8.02 -7.09
CA VAL A 21 13.61 7.93 -5.74
C VAL A 21 12.11 8.10 -5.96
N ARG A 22 11.38 6.98 -6.05
CA ARG A 22 9.95 7.03 -5.84
C ARG A 22 9.85 7.72 -4.49
N PRO A 23 9.14 8.87 -4.38
CA PRO A 23 8.79 9.33 -3.05
C PRO A 23 8.21 8.11 -2.33
N GLU A 24 8.41 8.01 -1.01
CA GLU A 24 7.66 7.08 -0.16
C GLU A 24 6.16 7.40 -0.30
N SER A 25 5.61 7.06 -1.46
CA SER A 25 4.22 6.94 -1.78
C SER A 25 3.84 5.75 -0.95
N TRP A 26 3.28 6.05 0.21
CA TRP A 26 2.63 5.10 1.11
C TRP A 26 2.02 4.02 0.25
N GLU A 27 2.51 2.80 0.38
CA GLU A 27 2.34 1.75 -0.62
C GLU A 27 0.84 1.64 -0.94
N PRO A 28 0.40 2.10 -2.12
CA PRO A 28 -1.01 2.09 -2.44
C PRO A 28 -1.44 0.63 -2.54
N CYS A 29 -2.68 0.35 -2.16
CA CYS A 29 -3.28 -0.94 -2.42
C CYS A 29 -3.04 -1.35 -3.87
N VAL A 30 -2.74 -2.62 -4.09
CA VAL A 30 -2.54 -3.17 -5.42
C VAL A 30 -3.86 -3.12 -6.16
N GLU A 31 -3.89 -2.37 -7.26
CA GLU A 31 -5.03 -2.33 -8.17
C GLU A 31 -5.00 -3.58 -9.06
N VAL A 32 -5.91 -4.51 -8.79
CA VAL A 32 -6.05 -5.76 -9.58
C VAL A 32 -6.94 -5.53 -10.79
N VAL A 33 -8.03 -4.81 -10.58
CA VAL A 33 -8.95 -4.39 -11.64
C VAL A 33 -9.15 -2.89 -11.51
N PRO A 34 -8.83 -2.11 -12.56
CA PRO A 34 -8.87 -0.66 -12.50
C PRO A 34 -10.21 -0.13 -11.99
N ASN A 35 -10.16 0.73 -10.97
CA ASN A 35 -11.34 1.36 -10.34
C ASN A 35 -12.38 0.40 -9.71
N ILE A 36 -12.10 -0.91 -9.65
CA ILE A 36 -13.08 -1.93 -9.23
C ILE A 36 -12.54 -2.80 -8.09
N THR A 37 -11.31 -3.31 -8.20
CA THR A 37 -10.75 -4.29 -7.26
C THR A 37 -9.40 -3.85 -6.74
N TYR A 38 -9.29 -3.74 -5.41
CA TYR A 38 -8.08 -3.33 -4.71
C TYR A 38 -7.69 -4.34 -3.64
N GLN A 39 -6.41 -4.69 -3.61
CA GLN A 39 -5.79 -5.55 -2.61
C GLN A 39 -4.89 -4.72 -1.69
N CYS A 40 -5.29 -4.63 -0.43
CA CYS A 40 -4.67 -3.82 0.61
C CYS A 40 -4.11 -4.70 1.73
N MET A 41 -3.60 -5.89 1.43
CA MET A 41 -3.18 -6.87 2.44
C MET A 41 -1.87 -6.52 3.11
N GLU A 42 -1.74 -6.76 4.43
CA GLU A 42 -0.48 -6.65 5.19
C GLU A 42 0.19 -5.26 5.13
N LEU A 43 -0.58 -4.21 4.83
CA LEU A 43 -0.09 -2.82 4.73
C LEU A 43 -0.10 -2.07 6.07
N ASN A 44 -0.28 -2.78 7.18
CA ASN A 44 -0.37 -2.23 8.54
C ASN A 44 -1.44 -1.12 8.68
N PHE A 45 -2.56 -1.23 7.95
CA PHE A 45 -3.65 -0.27 8.07
C PHE A 45 -4.29 -0.33 9.46
N TYR A 46 -4.37 0.83 10.11
CA TYR A 46 -5.11 1.02 11.36
C TYR A 46 -6.52 1.57 11.14
N LYS A 47 -6.76 2.16 9.97
CA LYS A 47 -8.03 2.73 9.49
C LYS A 47 -8.28 2.29 8.05
N ILE A 48 -9.52 2.43 7.60
CA ILE A 48 -9.87 2.22 6.19
C ILE A 48 -9.21 3.31 5.32
N PRO A 49 -8.63 2.95 4.16
CA PRO A 49 -8.08 3.93 3.22
C PRO A 49 -9.18 4.84 2.63
N ASP A 50 -8.89 6.11 2.48
CA ASP A 50 -9.78 7.16 1.94
C ASP A 50 -9.41 7.60 0.52
N ASN A 51 -8.30 7.08 -0.01
CA ASN A 51 -7.72 7.42 -1.32
C ASN A 51 -8.11 6.46 -2.45
N LEU A 52 -9.03 5.53 -2.20
CA LEU A 52 -9.54 4.60 -3.21
C LEU A 52 -10.78 5.19 -3.91
N PRO A 53 -11.02 4.86 -5.19
CA PRO A 53 -12.15 5.42 -5.93
C PRO A 53 -13.49 4.94 -5.38
N PHE A 54 -14.50 5.82 -5.47
CA PHE A 54 -15.87 5.55 -5.02
C PHE A 54 -16.54 4.37 -5.74
N SER A 55 -16.06 4.02 -6.94
CA SER A 55 -16.53 2.88 -7.74
C SER A 55 -15.95 1.53 -7.30
N THR A 56 -15.12 1.50 -6.26
CA THR A 56 -14.54 0.26 -5.74
C THR A 56 -15.63 -0.72 -5.32
N LYS A 57 -15.57 -1.94 -5.86
CA LYS A 57 -16.53 -3.02 -5.58
C LYS A 57 -15.94 -4.11 -4.71
N ASN A 58 -14.66 -4.38 -4.88
CA ASN A 58 -13.96 -5.46 -4.19
C ASN A 58 -12.75 -4.87 -3.44
N LEU A 59 -12.73 -5.05 -2.13
CA LEU A 59 -11.67 -4.53 -1.28
C LEU A 59 -11.18 -5.63 -0.33
N ASP A 60 -9.90 -5.97 -0.44
CA ASP A 60 -9.25 -6.90 0.48
C ASP A 60 -8.37 -6.13 1.46
N LEU A 61 -8.77 -6.10 2.73
CA LEU A 61 -8.04 -5.47 3.84
C LEU A 61 -7.53 -6.52 4.83
N SER A 62 -7.40 -7.77 4.41
CA SER A 62 -6.95 -8.86 5.27
C SER A 62 -5.54 -8.59 5.83
N PHE A 63 -5.27 -9.20 7.00
CA PHE A 63 -3.98 -9.09 7.69
C PHE A 63 -3.58 -7.66 8.11
N ASN A 64 -4.54 -6.73 8.22
CA ASN A 64 -4.27 -5.40 8.76
C ASN A 64 -4.69 -5.28 10.23
N PRO A 65 -3.91 -4.58 11.08
CA PRO A 65 -4.25 -4.34 12.48
C PRO A 65 -5.31 -3.25 12.64
N LEU A 66 -6.47 -3.40 11.98
CA LEU A 66 -7.59 -2.46 12.03
C LEU A 66 -8.11 -2.37 13.47
N ARG A 67 -7.94 -1.22 14.11
CA ARG A 67 -8.30 -1.02 15.53
C ARG A 67 -9.73 -0.55 15.73
N HIS A 68 -10.25 0.22 14.76
CA HIS A 68 -11.57 0.84 14.85
C HIS A 68 -12.30 0.75 13.51
N LEU A 69 -13.38 -0.02 13.50
CA LEU A 69 -14.37 -0.02 12.42
C LEU A 69 -15.66 0.57 13.01
N GLY A 70 -16.01 1.77 12.57
CA GLY A 70 -17.27 2.43 12.91
C GLY A 70 -18.31 2.24 11.81
N SER A 71 -19.56 2.62 12.11
CA SER A 71 -20.68 2.51 11.15
C SER A 71 -20.46 3.26 9.83
N TYR A 72 -19.58 4.26 9.82
CA TYR A 72 -19.25 5.08 8.66
C TYR A 72 -17.88 4.78 8.04
N SER A 73 -17.19 3.72 8.50
CA SER A 73 -15.86 3.37 8.01
C SER A 73 -15.81 3.04 6.51
N PHE A 74 -16.94 2.63 5.93
CA PHE A 74 -17.06 2.30 4.50
C PHE A 74 -17.94 3.29 3.73
N PHE A 75 -18.25 4.45 4.31
CA PHE A 75 -19.08 5.47 3.64
C PHE A 75 -18.48 5.95 2.31
N SER A 76 -17.15 5.95 2.20
CA SER A 76 -16.44 6.29 0.95
C SER A 76 -16.60 5.26 -0.17
N PHE A 77 -17.22 4.10 0.10
CA PHE A 77 -17.36 2.99 -0.85
C PHE A 77 -18.84 2.63 -1.05
N PRO A 78 -19.64 3.50 -1.68
CA PRO A 78 -21.07 3.24 -1.88
C PRO A 78 -21.34 2.04 -2.80
N GLU A 79 -20.39 1.66 -3.67
CA GLU A 79 -20.52 0.52 -4.60
C GLU A 79 -19.89 -0.78 -4.08
N LEU A 80 -19.45 -0.82 -2.81
CA LEU A 80 -18.76 -1.99 -2.26
C LEU A 80 -19.67 -3.23 -2.24
N GLN A 81 -19.21 -4.31 -2.85
CA GLN A 81 -19.92 -5.59 -2.94
C GLN A 81 -19.22 -6.68 -2.15
N VAL A 82 -17.89 -6.72 -2.20
CA VAL A 82 -17.05 -7.70 -1.52
C VAL A 82 -16.02 -6.99 -0.66
N LEU A 83 -15.96 -7.36 0.61
CA LEU A 83 -15.03 -6.83 1.58
C LEU A 83 -14.42 -7.99 2.37
N ASP A 84 -13.09 -8.14 2.27
CA ASP A 84 -12.36 -9.11 3.08
C ASP A 84 -11.67 -8.39 4.26
N LEU A 85 -12.03 -8.82 5.48
CA LEU A 85 -11.45 -8.35 6.75
C LEU A 85 -10.83 -9.53 7.53
N SER A 86 -10.44 -10.59 6.83
CA SER A 86 -9.86 -11.77 7.44
C SER A 86 -8.59 -11.44 8.21
N ARG A 87 -8.48 -11.97 9.43
CA ARG A 87 -7.30 -11.83 10.30
C ARG A 87 -6.92 -10.37 10.60
N CYS A 88 -7.91 -9.49 10.68
CA CYS A 88 -7.70 -8.18 11.26
C CYS A 88 -7.51 -8.32 12.78
N HIS A 89 -6.27 -8.20 13.27
CA HIS A 89 -5.93 -8.31 14.70
C HIS A 89 -6.57 -7.15 15.50
N CYS A 90 -7.84 -7.28 15.84
CA CYS A 90 -8.61 -6.24 16.52
C CYS A 90 -8.65 -6.53 18.03
N TYR A 91 -8.02 -5.66 18.84
CA TYR A 91 -7.88 -5.83 20.30
C TYR A 91 -8.97 -5.07 21.10
N SER A 92 -9.90 -4.37 20.42
CA SER A 92 -10.88 -3.48 21.07
C SER A 92 -12.29 -4.07 21.12
N PHE A 93 -13.05 -3.73 22.18
CA PHE A 93 -14.44 -4.13 22.44
C PHE A 93 -15.45 -3.69 21.35
N THR A 94 -15.05 -2.87 20.39
CA THR A 94 -15.85 -2.42 19.23
C THR A 94 -15.67 -3.31 17.98
N CYS A 95 -15.08 -4.50 18.12
CA CYS A 95 -14.97 -5.47 17.03
C CYS A 95 -16.22 -6.35 16.90
N SER A 96 -17.40 -5.74 16.77
CA SER A 96 -18.66 -6.46 16.49
C SER A 96 -18.81 -6.79 14.99
N PHE A 97 -18.05 -6.15 14.10
CA PHE A 97 -18.16 -6.36 12.65
C PHE A 97 -17.29 -7.52 12.09
N CYS A 98 -16.13 -7.85 12.67
CA CYS A 98 -15.35 -9.03 12.22
C CYS A 98 -15.93 -10.37 12.72
N LYS A 99 -16.96 -10.35 13.57
CA LYS A 99 -17.61 -11.57 14.11
C LYS A 99 -18.98 -11.85 13.50
N SER A 100 -19.45 -11.08 12.52
CA SER A 100 -20.81 -11.21 11.99
C SER A 100 -20.91 -11.28 10.46
N LEU A 101 -19.85 -11.72 9.79
CA LEU A 101 -19.90 -12.23 8.41
C LEU A 101 -19.66 -13.75 8.43
#